data_AF-A0A078HZW0-F1
#
_entry.id   AF-A0A078HZW0-F1
#
_cell.length_a   1.000
_cell.length_b   1.000
_cell.length_c   1.000
_cell.angle_alpha   90.00
_cell.angle_beta   90.00
_cell.angle_gamma   90.00
#
_symmetry.space_group_name_H-M   'P 1'
#
loop_
_entity.id
_entity.type
_entity.pdbx_description
1 polymer ?
#
loop_
_entity_poly.entity_id
_entity_poly.type
_entity_poly.pdbx_seq_one_letter_code
_entity_poly.pdbx_strand_id
1 'polypeptide(L)'
;MNPYRLYNMFRNPNEKNSGRIISLSEFLNLAKNSTSLSSVLISLEDAVYLREKQGSTKYETVYKIEKNIGDISDSAIEDIKKFANAVVLRKSSVFPVADSFVTGQTNVVERLQKSKLLVYVKLFHNEFVSQPYDFFCDATVEINTYITGAGLNGTITEFPLTAARYKRNQCLGRKQTPSYMSPLKPGGLLSIVNPKSLPPAEPPYLVFTADDVTESPQPPATEKSPSSSTNAQTHRPSGHTRLTLSLCLSVFASLLLL
;
A
#
# COMPACT_ATOMS: atom_id res chain seq x y z
N MET A 1 -6.74 2.02 -3.33
CA MET A 1 -7.93 2.37 -4.07
C MET A 1 -7.75 3.76 -4.61
N ASN A 2 -7.46 3.80 -5.91
CA ASN A 2 -7.63 4.97 -6.73
C ASN A 2 -9.13 5.33 -6.74
N PRO A 3 -9.52 6.60 -6.49
CA PRO A 3 -10.91 7.02 -6.38
C PRO A 3 -11.74 6.77 -7.66
N TYR A 4 -11.12 6.43 -8.80
CA TYR A 4 -11.84 6.01 -10.00
C TYR A 4 -12.18 4.52 -10.11
N ARG A 5 -11.98 3.73 -9.05
CA ARG A 5 -12.48 2.35 -9.06
C ARG A 5 -14.01 2.26 -9.17
N LEU A 6 -14.72 3.33 -8.80
CA LEU A 6 -16.18 3.49 -9.00
C LEU A 6 -16.57 3.81 -10.46
N TYR A 7 -15.65 4.35 -11.27
CA TYR A 7 -15.90 4.77 -12.66
C TYR A 7 -15.28 3.85 -13.72
N ASN A 8 -14.79 2.66 -13.34
CA ASN A 8 -14.40 1.60 -14.30
C ASN A 8 -13.50 2.08 -15.45
N MET A 9 -12.57 3.01 -15.21
CA MET A 9 -11.52 3.30 -16.19
C MET A 9 -10.49 2.18 -16.16
N PHE A 10 -10.85 1.08 -16.83
CA PHE A 10 -9.94 -0.03 -17.06
C PHE A 10 -8.85 0.41 -18.03
N ARG A 11 -7.62 -0.06 -17.81
CA ARG A 11 -6.57 -0.01 -18.84
C ARG A 11 -7.16 -0.55 -20.13
N ASN A 12 -6.87 0.13 -21.25
CA ASN A 12 -7.30 -0.31 -22.57
C ASN A 12 -6.98 -1.82 -22.73
N PRO A 13 -7.99 -2.70 -22.80
CA PRO A 13 -7.77 -4.14 -22.84
C PRO A 13 -6.90 -4.58 -24.02
N ASN A 14 -6.96 -3.85 -25.14
CA ASN A 14 -6.18 -4.11 -26.34
C ASN A 14 -4.69 -3.78 -26.16
N GLU A 15 -4.36 -2.89 -25.24
CA GLU A 15 -2.99 -2.47 -24.93
C GLU A 15 -2.51 -3.05 -23.58
N LYS A 16 -3.21 -4.07 -23.05
CA LYS A 16 -2.96 -4.60 -21.71
C LYS A 16 -1.51 -5.07 -21.51
N ASN A 17 -0.92 -5.62 -22.56
CA ASN A 17 0.45 -6.10 -22.58
C ASN A 17 1.35 -5.31 -23.54
N SER A 18 0.89 -4.15 -24.02
CA SER A 18 1.69 -3.33 -24.92
C SER A 18 2.90 -2.74 -24.20
N GLY A 19 4.08 -2.96 -24.78
CA GLY A 19 5.37 -2.63 -24.19
C GLY A 19 6.27 -3.85 -24.02
N ARG A 20 7.48 -3.64 -23.50
CA ARG A 20 8.43 -4.73 -23.22
C ARG A 20 8.23 -5.22 -21.78
N ILE A 21 7.60 -6.38 -21.62
CA ILE A 21 7.57 -7.08 -20.33
C ILE A 21 8.95 -7.69 -20.10
N ILE A 22 9.60 -7.30 -19.00
CA ILE A 22 10.94 -7.78 -18.63
C ILE A 22 10.84 -8.69 -17.40
N SER A 23 11.83 -9.56 -17.22
CA SER A 23 11.90 -10.40 -16.03
C SER A 23 12.22 -9.56 -14.79
N LEU A 24 11.91 -10.07 -13.59
CA LEU A 24 12.28 -9.42 -12.35
C LEU A 24 13.81 -9.22 -12.25
N SER A 25 14.61 -10.19 -12.69
CA SER A 25 16.07 -10.07 -12.69
C SER A 25 16.56 -8.97 -13.64
N GLU A 26 15.95 -8.83 -14.82
CA GLU A 26 16.27 -7.76 -15.77
C GLU A 26 15.89 -6.39 -15.21
N PHE A 27 14.71 -6.27 -14.59
CA PHE A 27 14.29 -5.04 -13.89
C PHE A 27 15.27 -4.66 -12.77
N LEU A 28 15.68 -5.62 -11.95
CA LEU A 28 16.61 -5.38 -10.84
C LEU A 28 18.00 -4.98 -11.34
N ASN A 29 18.46 -5.56 -12.46
CA ASN A 29 19.69 -5.12 -13.11
C ASN A 29 19.59 -3.69 -13.66
N LEU A 30 18.44 -3.34 -14.26
CA LEU A 30 18.18 -1.97 -14.72
C LEU A 30 18.20 -0.99 -13.54
N ALA A 31 17.52 -1.33 -12.45
CA ALA A 31 17.46 -0.50 -11.25
C ALA A 31 18.84 -0.31 -10.60
N LYS A 32 19.66 -1.37 -10.52
CA LYS A 32 21.01 -1.32 -9.97
C LYS A 32 21.94 -0.36 -10.73
N ASN A 33 21.73 -0.21 -12.03
CA ASN A 33 22.52 0.68 -12.87
C ASN A 33 21.99 2.12 -12.89
N SER A 34 20.88 2.40 -12.19
CA SER A 34 20.32 3.75 -12.09
C SER A 34 21.05 4.59 -11.06
N THR A 35 21.43 5.82 -11.42
CA THR A 35 22.05 6.79 -10.51
C THR A 35 21.03 7.59 -9.69
N SER A 36 19.74 7.49 -10.01
CA SER A 36 18.66 8.27 -9.38
C SER A 36 17.82 7.49 -8.36
N LEU A 37 17.98 6.15 -8.31
CA LEU A 37 17.26 5.29 -7.37
C LEU A 37 18.10 5.06 -6.12
N SER A 38 17.49 5.18 -4.94
CA SER A 38 18.19 4.88 -3.67
C SER A 38 17.99 3.43 -3.22
N SER A 39 16.81 2.83 -3.44
CA SER A 39 16.56 1.41 -3.17
C SER A 39 15.41 0.85 -4.00
N VAL A 40 15.30 -0.48 -4.07
CA VAL A 40 14.17 -1.21 -4.66
C VAL A 40 13.47 -1.98 -3.57
N LEU A 41 12.20 -1.64 -3.36
CA LEU A 41 11.31 -2.31 -2.42
C LEU A 41 10.45 -3.33 -3.17
N ILE A 42 10.41 -4.56 -2.67
CA ILE A 42 9.58 -5.62 -3.25
C ILE A 42 8.42 -5.90 -2.31
N SER A 43 7.22 -5.54 -2.77
CA SER A 43 5.97 -5.94 -2.11
C SER A 43 5.51 -7.25 -2.71
N LEU A 44 5.25 -8.22 -1.85
CA LEU A 44 4.59 -9.47 -2.20
C LEU A 44 3.22 -9.49 -1.53
N GLU A 45 2.21 -10.00 -2.22
CA GLU A 45 0.82 -9.96 -1.73
C GLU A 45 0.57 -10.96 -0.61
N ASP A 46 1.38 -12.01 -0.51
CA ASP A 46 1.20 -13.09 0.46
C ASP A 46 2.26 -13.06 1.58
N ALA A 47 1.79 -12.91 2.82
CA ALA A 47 2.60 -12.94 4.03
C ALA A 47 3.30 -14.29 4.25
N VAL A 48 2.63 -15.39 3.88
CA VAL A 48 3.18 -16.75 4.00
C VAL A 48 4.37 -16.90 3.07
N TYR A 49 4.24 -16.43 1.84
CA TYR A 49 5.33 -16.44 0.87
C TYR A 49 6.50 -15.54 1.30
N LEU A 50 6.22 -14.35 1.85
CA LEU A 50 7.26 -13.48 2.41
C LEU A 50 8.04 -14.17 3.53
N ARG A 51 7.35 -14.90 4.40
CA ARG A 51 7.97 -15.65 5.49
C ARG A 51 8.80 -16.83 4.97
N GLU A 52 8.30 -17.57 3.98
CA GLU A 52 9.04 -18.70 3.39
C GLU A 52 10.31 -18.25 2.66
N LYS A 53 10.27 -17.08 2.01
CA LYS A 53 11.43 -16.51 1.30
C LYS A 53 12.31 -15.61 2.18
N GLN A 54 12.02 -15.52 3.47
CA GLN A 54 12.84 -14.75 4.40
C GLN A 54 14.29 -15.25 4.37
N GLY A 55 15.24 -14.31 4.26
CA GLY A 55 16.68 -14.62 4.22
C GLY A 55 17.19 -15.10 2.85
N SER A 56 16.31 -15.47 1.91
CA SER A 56 16.68 -15.78 0.53
C SER A 56 16.72 -14.54 -0.37
N THR A 57 16.10 -13.44 0.06
CA THR A 57 16.02 -12.19 -0.71
C THR A 57 17.14 -11.23 -0.32
N LYS A 58 17.95 -10.78 -1.29
CA LYS A 58 18.92 -9.68 -1.13
C LYS A 58 18.25 -8.29 -1.01
N TYR A 59 16.92 -8.24 -1.03
CA TYR A 59 16.15 -7.01 -1.20
C TYR A 59 15.30 -6.73 0.03
N GLU A 60 15.01 -5.44 0.25
CA GLU A 60 14.08 -4.98 1.28
C GLU A 60 12.65 -5.41 0.93
N THR A 61 12.05 -6.19 1.83
CA THR A 61 10.69 -6.72 1.66
C THR A 61 9.67 -5.81 2.33
N VAL A 62 8.49 -5.74 1.73
CA VAL A 62 7.42 -4.85 2.18
C VAL A 62 6.14 -5.64 2.45
N TYR A 63 5.59 -5.46 3.66
CA TYR A 63 4.28 -5.97 4.02
C TYR A 63 3.21 -4.89 3.85
N LYS A 64 2.08 -5.24 3.25
CA LYS A 64 1.04 -4.29 2.88
C LYS A 64 -0.21 -4.54 3.70
N ILE A 65 -0.57 -3.58 4.55
CA ILE A 65 -1.82 -3.65 5.30
C ILE A 65 -2.93 -3.06 4.42
N GLU A 66 -3.81 -3.94 3.95
CA GLU A 66 -4.88 -3.55 3.02
C GLU A 66 -6.08 -2.90 3.70
N LYS A 67 -6.29 -3.09 5.00
CA LYS A 67 -7.38 -2.49 5.76
C LYS A 67 -7.00 -1.15 6.40
N ASN A 68 -8.00 -0.31 6.66
CA ASN A 68 -7.82 0.88 7.49
C ASN A 68 -7.71 0.42 8.95
N ILE A 69 -6.73 0.93 9.69
CA ILE A 69 -6.45 0.52 11.07
C ILE A 69 -6.29 1.76 11.95
N GLY A 70 -6.78 1.66 13.19
CA GLY A 70 -6.69 2.74 14.17
C GLY A 70 -5.44 2.63 15.04
N ASP A 71 -4.97 1.40 15.24
CA ASP A 71 -3.79 1.05 16.03
C ASP A 71 -3.23 -0.30 15.54
N ILE A 72 -2.06 -0.68 16.04
CA ILE A 72 -1.41 -1.96 15.75
C ILE A 72 -0.78 -2.54 17.02
N SER A 73 -1.07 -3.80 17.32
CA SER A 73 -0.53 -4.50 18.51
C SER A 73 0.98 -4.77 18.39
N ASP A 74 1.68 -4.79 19.52
CA ASP A 74 3.12 -5.08 19.54
C ASP A 74 3.45 -6.48 19.01
N SER A 75 2.59 -7.46 19.28
CA SER A 75 2.73 -8.82 18.74
C SER A 75 2.66 -8.84 17.22
N ALA A 76 1.76 -8.06 16.61
CA ALA A 76 1.67 -7.96 15.15
C ALA A 76 2.93 -7.31 14.55
N ILE A 77 3.46 -6.27 15.20
CA ILE A 77 4.70 -5.60 14.76
C ILE A 77 5.86 -6.60 14.80
N GLU A 78 6.00 -7.35 15.88
CA GLU A 78 7.07 -8.35 16.00
C GLU A 78 6.93 -9.47 14.97
N ASP A 79 5.70 -9.89 14.64
CA ASP A 79 5.48 -10.86 13.58
C ASP A 79 5.84 -10.31 12.19
N ILE A 80 5.47 -9.06 11.88
CA ILE A 80 5.81 -8.40 10.61
C ILE A 80 7.33 -8.26 10.45
N LYS A 81 8.05 -7.90 11.52
CA LYS A 81 9.51 -7.76 11.51
C LYS A 81 10.23 -9.06 11.15
N LYS A 82 9.60 -10.21 11.38
CA LYS A 82 10.13 -11.51 10.95
C LYS A 82 10.05 -11.72 9.44
N PHE A 83 9.60 -10.79 8.61
CA PHE A 83 9.64 -11.03 7.15
C PHE A 83 9.60 -9.76 6.30
N ALA A 84 9.40 -8.59 6.91
CA ALA A 84 9.35 -7.31 6.22
C ALA A 84 10.27 -6.27 6.87
N ASN A 85 10.90 -5.44 6.03
CA ASN A 85 11.67 -4.27 6.44
C ASN A 85 10.81 -2.99 6.42
N ALA A 86 9.71 -3.00 5.68
CA ALA A 86 8.81 -1.88 5.56
C ALA A 86 7.33 -2.30 5.59
N VAL A 87 6.48 -1.35 5.95
CA VAL A 87 5.03 -1.49 5.95
C VAL A 87 4.39 -0.44 5.04
N VAL A 88 3.45 -0.88 4.21
CA VAL A 88 2.61 0.00 3.39
C VAL A 88 1.22 0.11 4.02
N LEU A 89 0.81 1.35 4.33
CA LEU A 89 -0.46 1.70 4.93
C LEU A 89 -1.38 2.42 3.94
N ARG A 90 -2.68 2.47 4.26
CA ARG A 90 -3.63 3.39 3.65
C ARG A 90 -3.60 4.75 4.34
N LYS A 91 -3.98 5.79 3.60
CA LYS A 91 -4.11 7.18 4.07
C LYS A 91 -4.89 7.28 5.39
N SER A 92 -6.07 6.64 5.45
CA SER A 92 -6.94 6.64 6.63
C SER A 92 -6.35 5.97 7.88
N SER A 93 -5.34 5.08 7.71
CA SER A 93 -4.64 4.48 8.85
C SER A 93 -3.64 5.45 9.51
N VAL A 94 -3.38 6.60 8.89
CA VAL A 94 -2.53 7.68 9.44
C VAL A 94 -3.40 8.86 9.85
N PHE A 95 -4.22 9.35 8.92
CA PHE A 95 -5.17 10.42 9.15
C PHE A 95 -6.58 9.92 8.84
N PRO A 96 -7.36 9.51 9.86
CA PRO A 96 -8.75 9.11 9.67
C PRO A 96 -9.58 10.25 9.07
N VAL A 97 -10.57 9.88 8.24
CA VAL A 97 -11.37 10.84 7.47
C VAL A 97 -12.85 10.51 7.64
N ALA A 98 -13.67 11.53 7.94
CA ALA A 98 -15.13 11.45 7.95
C ALA A 98 -15.70 12.59 7.11
N ASP A 99 -16.60 12.31 6.16
CA ASP A 99 -17.12 13.25 5.14
C ASP A 99 -16.06 14.20 4.55
N SER A 100 -14.90 13.66 4.19
CA SER A 100 -13.76 14.40 3.64
C SER A 100 -13.06 15.38 4.61
N PHE A 101 -13.32 15.31 5.91
CA PHE A 101 -12.55 16.00 6.95
C PHE A 101 -11.56 15.05 7.63
N VAL A 102 -10.33 15.51 7.84
CA VAL A 102 -9.37 14.80 8.69
C VAL A 102 -9.82 14.94 10.14
N THR A 103 -10.09 13.82 10.82
CA THR A 103 -10.61 13.83 12.19
C THR A 103 -9.53 13.75 13.25
N GLY A 104 -8.32 13.34 12.88
CA GLY A 104 -7.18 13.26 13.79
C GLY A 104 -5.98 12.56 13.16
N GLN A 105 -5.07 12.09 14.00
CA GLN A 105 -3.89 11.31 13.62
C GLN A 105 -3.78 10.08 14.52
N THR A 106 -3.51 8.92 13.91
CA THR A 106 -3.27 7.68 14.66
C THR A 106 -1.83 7.60 15.15
N ASN A 107 -1.57 6.69 16.09
CA ASN A 107 -0.22 6.35 16.59
C ASN A 107 0.48 5.24 15.76
N VAL A 108 -0.16 4.72 14.71
CA VAL A 108 0.32 3.56 13.94
C VAL A 108 1.71 3.80 13.36
N VAL A 109 1.93 4.96 12.73
CA VAL A 109 3.23 5.31 12.12
C VAL A 109 4.33 5.35 13.17
N GLU A 110 4.08 6.01 14.30
CA GLU A 110 5.05 6.14 15.39
C GLU A 110 5.44 4.77 15.97
N ARG A 111 4.47 3.87 16.19
CA ARG A 111 4.71 2.52 16.72
C ARG A 111 5.56 1.66 15.78
N LEU A 112 5.25 1.70 14.48
CA LEU A 112 6.02 0.99 13.46
C LEU A 112 7.47 1.51 13.38
N GLN A 113 7.64 2.83 13.42
CA GLN A 113 8.97 3.45 13.34
C GLN A 113 9.82 3.23 14.59
N LYS A 114 9.22 3.28 15.79
CA LYS A 114 9.91 2.89 17.04
C LYS A 114 10.45 1.46 16.98
N SER A 115 9.79 0.61 16.21
CA SER A 115 10.18 -0.79 15.98
C SER A 115 11.12 -0.98 14.78
N LYS A 116 11.63 0.13 14.21
CA LYS A 116 12.57 0.20 13.08
C LYS A 116 12.01 -0.32 11.74
N LEU A 117 10.69 -0.32 11.57
CA LEU A 117 10.06 -0.56 10.26
C LEU A 117 9.94 0.75 9.49
N LEU A 118 10.32 0.74 8.22
CA LEU A 118 10.04 1.86 7.32
C LEU A 118 8.53 1.92 7.03
N VAL A 119 7.95 3.11 7.00
CA VAL A 119 6.51 3.29 6.77
C VAL A 119 6.26 4.08 5.50
N TYR A 120 5.51 3.47 4.60
CA TYR A 120 5.06 4.07 3.34
C TYR A 120 3.54 4.16 3.33
N VAL A 121 3.00 5.21 2.72
CA VAL A 121 1.56 5.31 2.47
C VAL A 121 1.29 5.29 0.98
N LYS A 122 0.33 4.48 0.56
CA LYS A 122 -0.07 4.38 -0.84
C LYS A 122 -1.25 5.27 -1.18
N LEU A 123 -1.38 5.57 -2.48
CA LEU A 123 -2.55 6.14 -3.14
C LEU A 123 -2.70 7.65 -2.98
N PHE A 124 -1.61 8.39 -3.19
CA PHE A 124 -1.66 9.82 -3.39
C PHE A 124 -2.05 10.13 -4.84
N HIS A 125 -3.01 11.02 -5.03
CA HIS A 125 -3.51 11.43 -6.33
C HIS A 125 -3.41 12.94 -6.48
N ASN A 126 -3.39 13.42 -7.73
CA ASN A 126 -3.39 14.85 -8.02
C ASN A 126 -4.78 15.46 -8.18
N GLU A 127 -5.82 14.62 -8.28
CA GLU A 127 -7.16 15.10 -8.60
C GLU A 127 -7.84 15.71 -7.38
N PHE A 128 -8.52 16.83 -7.63
CA PHE A 128 -9.10 17.72 -6.63
C PHE A 128 -10.07 17.04 -5.64
N VAL A 129 -10.75 15.96 -6.02
CA VAL A 129 -11.74 15.27 -5.16
C VAL A 129 -11.13 14.14 -4.30
N SER A 130 -9.81 13.93 -4.38
CA SER A 130 -9.15 12.78 -3.74
C SER A 130 -8.52 13.08 -2.37
N GLN A 131 -8.36 14.37 -2.04
CA GLN A 131 -7.78 14.84 -0.80
C GLN A 131 -8.88 15.37 0.13
N PRO A 132 -8.80 15.08 1.44
CA PRO A 132 -9.59 15.77 2.46
C PRO A 132 -9.48 17.29 2.37
N TYR A 133 -10.54 17.99 2.79
CA TYR A 133 -10.64 19.45 2.76
C TYR A 133 -9.51 20.13 3.52
N ASP A 134 -9.02 19.50 4.59
CA ASP A 134 -7.88 19.98 5.37
C ASP A 134 -6.68 20.28 4.48
N PHE A 135 -6.42 19.46 3.44
CA PHE A 135 -5.28 19.64 2.54
C PHE A 135 -5.49 20.72 1.46
N PHE A 136 -6.60 21.46 1.50
CA PHE A 136 -6.95 22.51 0.53
C PHE A 136 -6.96 22.02 -0.93
N CYS A 137 -7.23 20.72 -1.12
CA CYS A 137 -7.15 20.03 -2.41
C CYS A 137 -5.77 20.15 -3.11
N ASP A 138 -4.70 20.41 -2.36
CA ASP A 138 -3.33 20.49 -2.87
C ASP A 138 -2.54 19.21 -2.55
N ALA A 139 -2.16 18.47 -3.59
CA ALA A 139 -1.41 17.23 -3.46
C ALA A 139 -0.01 17.41 -2.84
N THR A 140 0.61 18.58 -3.01
CA THR A 140 1.91 18.90 -2.39
C THR A 140 1.74 19.11 -0.88
N VAL A 141 0.67 19.78 -0.47
CA VAL A 141 0.33 19.99 0.95
C VAL A 141 -0.03 18.67 1.62
N GLU A 142 -0.78 17.81 0.92
CA GLU A 142 -1.06 16.44 1.38
C GLU A 142 0.26 15.67 1.59
N ILE A 143 1.09 15.55 0.55
CA ILE A 143 2.39 14.86 0.63
C ILE A 143 3.25 15.42 1.77
N ASN A 144 3.33 16.75 1.90
CA ASN A 144 4.09 17.40 2.97
C ASN A 144 3.58 16.97 4.35
N THR A 145 2.26 17.01 4.57
CA THR A 145 1.67 16.70 5.87
C THR A 145 1.90 15.25 6.26
N TYR A 146 1.86 14.32 5.31
CA TYR A 146 2.20 12.91 5.57
C TYR A 146 3.70 12.69 5.80
N ILE A 147 4.58 13.31 5.01
CA ILE A 147 6.03 13.10 5.14
C ILE A 147 6.61 13.84 6.34
N THR A 148 6.42 15.16 6.45
CA THR A 148 7.02 15.98 7.51
C THR A 148 6.17 16.03 8.78
N GLY A 149 4.84 15.95 8.66
CA GLY A 149 3.92 15.97 9.81
C GLY A 149 3.83 14.61 10.50
N ALA A 150 3.40 13.57 9.77
CA ALA A 150 3.31 12.21 10.33
C ALA A 150 4.65 11.45 10.35
N GLY A 151 5.68 11.94 9.67
CA GLY A 151 7.02 11.37 9.69
C GLY A 151 7.25 10.21 8.73
N LEU A 152 6.44 10.03 7.67
CA LEU A 152 6.59 8.89 6.75
C LEU A 152 7.96 8.83 6.05
N ASN A 153 8.41 7.61 5.75
CA ASN A 153 9.62 7.36 4.97
C ASN A 153 9.40 7.60 3.46
N GLY A 154 8.16 7.58 3.00
CA GLY A 154 7.82 7.94 1.63
C GLY A 154 6.36 7.67 1.26
N THR A 155 6.03 7.99 0.01
CA THR A 155 4.68 7.85 -0.53
C THR A 155 4.70 7.01 -1.81
N ILE A 156 3.68 6.19 -2.01
CA ILE A 156 3.45 5.44 -3.25
C ILE A 156 2.32 6.11 -4.02
N THR A 157 2.60 6.55 -5.25
CA THR A 157 1.68 7.34 -6.07
C THR A 157 1.73 6.92 -7.54
N GLU A 158 0.60 7.05 -8.23
CA GLU A 158 0.51 6.94 -9.69
C GLU A 158 0.88 8.27 -10.40
N PHE A 159 1.17 9.33 -9.63
CA PHE A 159 1.53 10.66 -10.11
C PHE A 159 2.99 11.00 -9.75
N PRO A 160 3.97 10.27 -10.31
CA PRO A 160 5.38 10.36 -9.90
C PRO A 160 5.98 11.75 -10.11
N LEU A 161 5.47 12.55 -11.06
CA LEU A 161 5.94 13.91 -11.29
C LEU A 161 5.64 14.85 -10.12
N THR A 162 4.51 14.67 -9.43
CA THR A 162 4.18 15.47 -8.24
C THR A 162 5.10 15.14 -7.08
N ALA A 163 5.30 13.84 -6.81
CA ALA A 163 6.22 13.39 -5.78
C ALA A 163 7.67 13.84 -6.07
N ALA A 164 8.12 13.73 -7.33
CA ALA A 164 9.43 14.20 -7.75
C ALA A 164 9.60 15.71 -7.58
N ARG A 165 8.56 16.50 -7.91
CA ARG A 165 8.55 17.96 -7.68
C ARG A 165 8.63 18.28 -6.18
N TYR A 166 7.84 17.60 -5.36
CA TYR A 166 7.88 17.75 -3.91
C TYR A 166 9.28 17.45 -3.37
N LYS A 167 9.91 16.34 -3.76
CA LYS A 167 11.25 15.97 -3.28
C LYS A 167 12.31 17.00 -3.67
N ARG A 168 12.24 17.55 -4.88
CA ARG A 168 13.17 18.59 -5.37
C ARG A 168 12.92 19.96 -4.75
N ASN A 169 11.89 20.11 -3.91
CA ASN A 169 11.59 21.37 -3.25
C ASN A 169 12.74 21.76 -2.30
N GLN A 170 13.34 22.91 -2.58
CA GLN A 170 14.44 23.48 -1.80
C GLN A 170 14.07 23.76 -0.34
N CYS A 171 12.78 23.86 -0.01
CA CYS A 171 12.31 24.09 1.35
C CYS A 171 12.53 22.86 2.26
N LEU A 172 12.56 21.64 1.72
CA LEU A 172 12.73 20.42 2.52
C LEU A 172 14.11 20.30 3.16
N GLY A 173 15.14 20.91 2.56
CA GLY A 173 16.51 20.90 3.08
C GLY A 173 16.85 22.07 4.01
N ARG A 174 15.89 22.94 4.34
CA ARG A 174 16.13 24.13 5.16
C ARG A 174 16.16 23.78 6.64
N LYS A 175 17.06 24.42 7.40
CA LYS A 175 17.10 24.32 8.88
C LYS A 175 15.82 24.87 9.53
N GLN A 176 15.23 25.89 8.93
CA GLN A 176 13.98 26.48 9.36
C GLN A 176 12.94 26.30 8.26
N THR A 177 11.87 25.56 8.58
CA THR A 177 10.73 25.34 7.68
C THR A 177 9.97 26.66 7.52
N PRO A 178 9.80 27.17 6.30
CA PRO A 178 8.95 28.33 6.08
C PRO A 178 7.51 28.07 6.52
N SER A 179 6.80 29.11 6.97
CA SER A 179 5.42 28.98 7.48
C SER A 179 4.48 28.30 6.46
N TYR A 180 4.58 28.64 5.17
CA TYR A 180 3.78 28.04 4.10
C TYR A 180 4.11 26.55 3.83
N MET A 181 5.21 26.04 4.36
CA MET A 181 5.63 24.64 4.26
C MET A 181 5.41 23.90 5.59
N SER A 182 4.79 24.54 6.58
CA SER A 182 4.40 23.84 7.81
C SER A 182 3.38 22.74 7.48
N PRO A 183 3.53 21.53 8.04
CA PRO A 183 2.53 20.48 7.87
C PRO A 183 1.23 20.93 8.53
N LEU A 184 0.10 20.53 7.94
CA LEU A 184 -1.19 20.88 8.49
C LEU A 184 -1.45 20.12 9.79
N LYS A 185 -2.14 20.79 10.72
CA LYS A 185 -2.59 20.17 11.96
C LYS A 185 -3.80 19.28 11.67
N PRO A 186 -3.73 17.96 11.94
CA PRO A 186 -4.88 17.07 11.79
C PRO A 186 -6.07 17.55 12.63
N GLY A 187 -7.27 17.56 12.06
CA GLY A 187 -8.48 18.07 12.74
C GLY A 187 -8.54 19.59 12.87
N GLY A 188 -7.60 20.34 12.28
CA GLY A 188 -7.58 21.80 12.34
C GLY A 188 -8.85 22.41 11.74
N LEU A 189 -9.32 21.89 10.60
CA LEU A 189 -10.50 22.41 9.92
C LEU A 189 -11.79 22.19 10.74
N LEU A 190 -11.88 21.09 11.48
CA LEU A 190 -13.03 20.79 12.35
C LEU A 190 -13.25 21.85 13.43
N SER A 191 -12.20 22.56 13.85
CA SER A 191 -12.31 23.61 14.88
C SER A 191 -12.92 24.92 14.39
N ILE A 192 -13.00 25.12 13.07
CA ILE A 192 -13.43 26.39 12.46
C ILE A 192 -14.68 26.28 11.58
N VAL A 193 -15.09 25.06 11.21
CA VAL A 193 -16.32 24.85 10.44
C VAL A 193 -17.58 25.00 11.31
N ASN A 194 -18.69 25.33 10.67
CA ASN A 194 -19.98 25.42 11.34
C ASN A 194 -20.31 24.09 12.04
N PRO A 195 -20.71 24.08 13.33
CA PRO A 195 -21.08 22.86 14.03
C PRO A 195 -22.15 22.01 13.33
N LYS A 196 -23.04 22.63 12.55
CA LYS A 196 -24.08 21.93 11.75
C LYS A 196 -23.52 21.26 10.48
N SER A 197 -22.29 21.58 10.10
CA SER A 197 -21.59 21.03 8.95
C SER A 197 -20.49 20.05 9.36
N LEU A 198 -20.37 19.73 10.64
CA LEU A 198 -19.45 18.71 11.13
C LEU A 198 -19.88 17.33 10.62
N PRO A 199 -18.92 16.46 10.25
CA PRO A 199 -19.22 15.09 9.90
C PRO A 199 -19.85 14.36 11.10
N PRO A 200 -20.74 13.38 10.87
CA PRO A 200 -21.16 12.44 11.90
C PRO A 200 -19.95 11.75 12.53
N ALA A 201 -20.04 11.40 13.81
CA ALA A 201 -19.01 10.61 14.45
C ALA A 201 -18.94 9.20 13.83
N GLU A 202 -17.80 8.87 13.22
CA GLU A 202 -17.54 7.52 12.72
C GLU A 202 -17.00 6.60 13.83
N PRO A 203 -17.26 5.29 13.76
CA PRO A 203 -16.67 4.33 14.68
C PRO A 203 -15.13 4.30 14.52
N PRO A 204 -14.37 4.15 15.61
CA PRO A 204 -12.92 3.99 15.53
C PRO A 204 -12.52 2.79 14.65
N TYR A 205 -11.45 2.95 13.89
CA TYR A 205 -10.88 1.83 13.14
C TYR A 205 -10.32 0.76 14.09
N LEU A 206 -10.39 -0.49 13.65
CA LEU A 206 -9.95 -1.64 14.44
C LEU A 206 -8.43 -1.66 14.65
N VAL A 207 -8.02 -2.34 15.72
CA VAL A 207 -6.62 -2.62 16.03
C VAL A 207 -6.12 -3.76 15.15
N PHE A 208 -4.93 -3.63 14.58
CA PHE A 208 -4.28 -4.68 13.81
C PHE A 208 -3.54 -5.66 14.73
N THR A 209 -3.90 -6.94 14.66
CA THR A 209 -3.45 -8.00 15.59
C THR A 209 -2.54 -9.02 14.92
N ALA A 210 -1.95 -9.93 15.71
CA ALA A 210 -1.08 -10.99 15.18
C ALA A 210 -1.85 -11.94 14.25
N ASP A 211 -3.12 -12.23 14.56
CA ASP A 211 -3.99 -13.09 13.75
C ASP A 211 -4.18 -12.52 12.34
N ASP A 212 -4.30 -11.19 12.23
CA ASP A 212 -4.39 -10.46 10.96
C ASP A 212 -3.13 -10.55 10.09
N VAL A 213 -1.98 -10.86 10.68
CA VAL A 213 -0.72 -11.07 9.94
C VAL A 213 -0.73 -12.44 9.26
N THR A 214 -1.33 -13.43 9.91
CA THR A 214 -1.35 -14.83 9.48
C THR A 214 -2.51 -15.18 8.56
N GLU A 215 -3.56 -14.38 8.56
CA GLU A 215 -4.74 -14.59 7.70
C GLU A 215 -4.45 -14.17 6.25
N SER A 216 -3.79 -15.04 5.48
CA SER A 216 -3.82 -14.99 4.01
C SER A 216 -5.10 -15.67 3.51
N PRO A 217 -5.79 -15.13 2.48
CA PRO A 217 -6.98 -15.74 1.93
C PRO A 217 -6.62 -16.91 1.01
N GLN A 218 -6.62 -18.14 1.53
CA GLN A 218 -7.19 -19.29 0.81
C GLN A 218 -7.28 -20.53 1.72
N PRO A 219 -8.38 -21.30 1.65
CA PRO A 219 -8.56 -22.53 2.41
C PRO A 219 -7.55 -23.60 1.94
N PRO A 220 -7.14 -24.52 2.82
CA PRO A 220 -6.26 -25.62 2.43
C PRO A 220 -6.92 -26.47 1.35
N ALA A 221 -6.25 -26.62 0.21
CA ALA A 221 -6.62 -27.62 -0.79
C ALA A 221 -6.55 -28.98 -0.11
N THR A 222 -7.72 -29.53 0.25
CA THR A 222 -7.82 -30.89 0.76
C THR A 222 -7.64 -31.82 -0.43
N GLU A 223 -6.47 -32.43 -0.57
CA GLU A 223 -6.31 -33.58 -1.44
C GLU A 223 -7.24 -34.69 -0.94
N LYS A 224 -8.34 -34.94 -1.67
CA LYS A 224 -9.13 -36.15 -1.46
C LYS A 224 -8.37 -37.33 -2.05
N SER A 225 -7.90 -38.20 -1.16
CA SER A 225 -7.42 -39.54 -1.52
C SER A 225 -8.57 -40.38 -2.12
N PRO A 226 -8.33 -41.24 -3.13
CA PRO A 226 -9.39 -41.95 -3.82
C PRO A 226 -9.86 -43.17 -3.01
N SER A 227 -11.15 -43.19 -2.64
CA SER A 227 -11.83 -44.39 -2.16
C SER A 227 -12.40 -45.15 -3.37
N SER A 228 -12.07 -46.43 -3.45
CA SER A 228 -12.54 -47.39 -4.46
C SER A 228 -13.98 -47.85 -4.20
N SER A 229 -14.82 -47.83 -5.23
CA SER A 229 -15.75 -48.94 -5.52
C SER A 229 -16.50 -48.73 -6.84
N THR A 230 -16.50 -49.81 -7.63
CA THR A 230 -16.98 -50.07 -8.98
C THR A 230 -18.50 -50.03 -9.15
N ASN A 231 -19.01 -49.51 -10.28
CA ASN A 231 -19.90 -50.25 -11.21
C ASN A 231 -20.14 -49.52 -12.55
N ALA A 232 -20.17 -50.33 -13.62
CA ALA A 232 -20.18 -50.04 -15.07
C ALA A 232 -21.50 -49.39 -15.57
N GLN A 233 -21.64 -48.71 -16.72
CA GLN A 233 -21.27 -49.05 -18.11
C GLN A 233 -21.21 -47.81 -19.07
N THR A 234 -20.13 -47.75 -19.86
CA THR A 234 -19.94 -47.37 -21.29
C THR A 234 -20.86 -46.39 -22.06
N HIS A 235 -20.29 -45.27 -22.58
CA HIS A 235 -19.97 -45.04 -24.01
C HIS A 235 -19.03 -43.78 -24.19
N ARG A 236 -18.31 -43.71 -25.32
CA ARG A 236 -16.92 -43.21 -25.56
C ARG A 236 -16.87 -41.81 -26.30
N PRO A 237 -15.69 -41.27 -26.72
CA PRO A 237 -14.83 -40.25 -26.05
C PRO A 237 -14.74 -38.89 -26.80
N SER A 238 -14.28 -37.81 -26.14
CA SER A 238 -13.61 -36.71 -26.85
C SER A 238 -12.69 -35.85 -25.95
N GLY A 239 -11.42 -35.80 -26.36
CA GLY A 239 -10.49 -34.67 -26.22
C GLY A 239 -10.21 -34.09 -24.83
N HIS A 240 -9.12 -34.54 -24.19
CA HIS A 240 -8.47 -33.78 -23.12
C HIS A 240 -7.85 -32.48 -23.68
N THR A 241 -8.25 -31.33 -23.16
CA THR A 241 -7.42 -30.12 -23.20
C THR A 241 -6.92 -29.86 -21.79
N ARG A 242 -5.63 -30.11 -21.56
CA ARG A 242 -4.91 -29.69 -20.36
C ARG A 242 -4.98 -28.16 -20.27
N LEU A 243 -5.83 -27.64 -19.39
CA LEU A 243 -5.75 -26.26 -18.93
C LEU A 243 -4.60 -26.18 -17.93
N THR A 244 -3.42 -25.81 -18.44
CA THR A 244 -2.31 -25.32 -17.61
C THR A 244 -2.79 -24.10 -16.85
N LEU A 245 -2.97 -24.26 -15.54
CA LEU A 245 -3.27 -23.18 -14.61
C LEU A 245 -2.01 -22.30 -14.49
N SER A 246 -1.95 -21.25 -15.31
CA SER A 246 -0.91 -20.23 -15.23
C SER A 246 -1.21 -19.33 -14.03
N LEU A 247 -0.47 -19.52 -12.94
CA LEU A 247 -0.51 -18.65 -11.77
C LEU A 247 0.16 -17.32 -12.14
N CYS A 248 -0.62 -16.33 -12.55
CA CYS A 248 -0.12 -14.98 -12.83
C CYS A 248 0.25 -14.29 -11.51
N LEU A 249 1.52 -14.35 -11.13
CA LEU A 249 2.12 -13.50 -10.11
C LEU A 249 2.15 -12.05 -10.62
N SER A 250 1.24 -11.20 -10.15
CA SER A 250 1.31 -9.75 -10.39
C SER A 250 2.34 -9.12 -9.45
N VAL A 251 3.59 -9.03 -9.91
CA VAL A 251 4.61 -8.22 -9.24
C VAL A 251 4.37 -6.75 -9.60
N PHE A 252 3.70 -6.01 -8.74
CA PHE A 252 3.63 -4.56 -8.85
C PHE A 252 4.95 -3.95 -8.38
N ALA A 253 5.91 -3.78 -9.28
CA ALA A 253 7.04 -2.90 -9.05
C ALA A 253 6.54 -1.45 -9.04
N SER A 254 6.21 -0.93 -7.85
CA SER A 254 5.94 0.49 -7.68
C SER A 254 7.29 1.20 -7.69
N LEU A 255 7.52 2.02 -8.71
CA LEU A 255 8.72 2.86 -8.78
C LEU A 255 8.62 3.89 -7.65
N LEU A 256 9.25 3.60 -6.51
CA LEU A 256 9.53 4.62 -5.52
C LEU A 256 10.64 5.51 -6.06
N LEU A 257 10.23 6.67 -6.57
CA LEU A 257 11.11 7.83 -6.49
C LEU A 257 11.15 8.20 -5.00
N LEU A 258 12.13 7.61 -4.30
CA LEU A 258 12.65 8.24 -3.08
C LEU A 258 12.86 9.71 -3.35
#